data_AF-A0A6N8S952-F1
#
_entry.id   AF-A0A6N8S952-F1
#
_cell.length_a   1.000
_cell.length_b   1.000
_cell.length_c   1.000
_cell.angle_alpha   90.00
_cell.angle_beta   90.00
_cell.angle_gamma   90.00
#
_symmetry.space_group_name_H-M   'P 1'
#
loop_
_entity.id
_entity.type
_entity.pdbx_description
1 polymer ?
#
loop_
_entity_poly.entity_id
_entity_poly.type
_entity_poly.pdbx_seq_one_letter_code
_entity_poly.pdbx_strand_id
1 'polypeptide(L)'
;MFTDNGLGFVEMAGTPFEIGVQLGRFGREIVHRHLIAGHAWASVMTFRDDPRVAGMRGLVEARFPEYWAELQGLAMGLDLPFDDVFLWNCRGDVWAFAPDGCTTVQMPGSEPVLAHNEDGDPGFRGHCALAHVRPEGGVAFTSFIYPASIPGHTFAATDAGLIQTVNNIRSRGIGIGIPRMVLGRALFDCRTLDDAVRLLKTAERAGAFHMTLGQKGDPRLLSIEFTHASCSVSTIERPQCHANHLIHEVMRGEKQIITGSSRARQQRGDAMLGDATGTSPDPLDILWDMAVSPLPIYRAQPDDPDHENTLATAVFRIRTDGIDWQVYDRAGELPRFTMDGGLRPR
;
A
#
# COMPACT_ATOMS: atom_id res chain seq x y z
N MET A 1 5.60 28.42 -6.76
CA MET A 1 5.39 28.87 -5.36
C MET A 1 4.49 27.83 -4.69
N PHE A 2 5.10 26.77 -4.17
CA PHE A 2 4.60 25.83 -3.16
C PHE A 2 5.88 25.23 -2.58
N THR A 3 6.40 25.81 -1.50
CA THR A 3 7.63 25.36 -0.82
C THR A 3 7.26 24.88 0.58
N ASP A 4 6.25 24.01 0.65
CA ASP A 4 6.08 23.13 1.80
C ASP A 4 6.29 21.72 1.25
N ASN A 5 7.47 21.13 1.50
CA ASN A 5 7.88 19.81 1.01
C ASN A 5 7.16 18.66 1.75
N GLY A 6 6.11 18.95 2.50
CA GLY A 6 5.34 17.97 3.26
C GLY A 6 4.23 17.32 2.43
N LEU A 7 3.70 16.21 2.94
CA LEU A 7 2.58 15.50 2.33
C LEU A 7 1.37 16.42 2.03
N GLY A 8 0.90 16.40 0.77
CA GLY A 8 -0.26 17.16 0.32
C GLY A 8 -1.58 16.42 0.52
N PHE A 9 -2.70 17.15 0.42
CA PHE A 9 -4.05 16.59 0.33
C PHE A 9 -4.71 17.06 -0.96
N VAL A 10 -5.23 16.13 -1.77
CA VAL A 10 -5.85 16.42 -3.06
C VAL A 10 -7.23 15.79 -3.15
N GLU A 11 -8.14 16.43 -3.88
CA GLU A 11 -9.47 15.90 -4.15
C GLU A 11 -9.60 15.53 -5.62
N MET A 12 -10.20 14.36 -5.89
CA MET A 12 -10.46 13.87 -7.24
C MET A 12 -11.89 13.31 -7.33
N ALA A 13 -12.52 13.47 -8.48
CA ALA A 13 -13.86 12.92 -8.71
C ALA A 13 -14.11 12.70 -10.21
N GLY A 14 -15.11 11.87 -10.51
CA GLY A 14 -15.57 11.60 -11.87
C GLY A 14 -15.56 10.11 -12.21
N THR A 15 -15.64 9.81 -13.49
CA THR A 15 -15.50 8.44 -14.01
C THR A 15 -14.13 7.85 -13.67
N PRO A 16 -13.96 6.52 -13.66
CA PRO A 16 -12.66 5.89 -13.45
C PRO A 16 -11.57 6.44 -14.37
N PHE A 17 -11.88 6.65 -15.65
CA PHE A 17 -10.95 7.28 -16.61
C PHE A 17 -10.54 8.69 -16.18
N GLU A 18 -11.48 9.57 -15.83
CA GLU A 18 -11.20 10.94 -15.40
C GLU A 18 -10.39 11.00 -14.10
N ILE A 19 -10.64 10.08 -13.16
CA ILE A 19 -9.82 9.91 -11.95
C ILE A 19 -8.40 9.53 -12.34
N GLY A 20 -8.24 8.57 -13.25
CA GLY A 20 -6.95 8.22 -13.84
C GLY A 20 -6.22 9.45 -14.39
N VAL A 21 -6.90 10.27 -15.19
CA VAL A 21 -6.31 11.49 -15.76
C VAL A 21 -5.85 12.46 -14.68
N GLN A 22 -6.61 12.63 -13.60
CA GLN A 22 -6.24 13.47 -12.46
C GLN A 22 -5.02 12.92 -11.72
N LEU A 23 -4.97 11.60 -11.44
CA LEU A 23 -3.81 10.93 -10.86
C LEU A 23 -2.55 11.10 -11.72
N GLY A 24 -2.68 10.95 -13.03
CA GLY A 24 -1.57 11.11 -13.95
C GLY A 24 -1.06 12.55 -14.01
N ARG A 25 -1.96 13.53 -14.05
CA ARG A 25 -1.58 14.96 -14.00
C ARG A 25 -0.88 15.32 -12.70
N PHE A 26 -1.32 14.77 -11.57
CA PHE A 26 -0.68 14.94 -10.28
C PHE A 26 0.78 14.48 -10.31
N GLY A 27 1.05 13.29 -10.86
CA GLY A 27 2.40 12.72 -10.88
C GLY A 27 3.29 13.16 -12.05
N ARG A 28 2.75 13.76 -13.11
CA ARG A 28 3.44 13.95 -14.41
C ARG A 28 4.84 14.55 -14.27
N GLU A 29 4.98 15.68 -13.59
CA GLU A 29 6.25 16.41 -13.52
C GLU A 29 7.37 15.55 -12.91
N ILE A 30 7.13 14.98 -11.73
CA ILE A 30 8.12 14.15 -11.04
C ILE A 30 8.37 12.84 -11.78
N VAL A 31 7.35 12.27 -12.44
CA VAL A 31 7.50 11.03 -13.19
C VAL A 31 8.47 11.20 -14.36
N HIS A 32 8.33 12.29 -15.13
CA HIS A 32 9.23 12.58 -16.25
C HIS A 32 10.64 12.97 -15.78
N ARG A 33 10.75 13.71 -14.67
CA ARG A 33 12.03 14.20 -14.16
C ARG A 33 12.85 13.14 -13.43
N HIS A 34 12.20 12.22 -12.72
CA HIS A 34 12.83 11.27 -11.81
C HIS A 34 12.54 9.82 -12.20
N LEU A 35 11.27 9.42 -12.22
CA LEU A 35 10.90 8.02 -12.33
C LEU A 35 11.40 7.36 -13.63
N ILE A 36 11.06 7.92 -14.79
CA ILE A 36 11.35 7.28 -16.08
C ILE A 36 12.83 7.29 -16.44
N ALA A 37 13.62 8.15 -15.79
CA ALA A 37 15.09 8.19 -15.89
C ALA A 37 15.76 7.21 -14.91
N GLY A 38 15.01 6.66 -13.95
CA GLY A 38 15.52 5.84 -12.85
C GLY A 38 15.74 4.37 -13.21
N HIS A 39 16.61 3.71 -12.44
CA HIS A 39 16.94 2.30 -12.59
C HIS A 39 15.72 1.37 -12.40
N ALA A 40 14.82 1.70 -11.46
CA ALA A 40 13.62 0.91 -11.21
C ALA A 40 12.71 0.87 -12.45
N TRP A 41 12.46 2.01 -13.08
CA TRP A 41 11.69 2.08 -14.32
C TRP A 41 12.35 1.27 -15.44
N ALA A 42 13.65 1.51 -15.68
CA ALA A 42 14.39 0.76 -16.70
C ALA A 42 14.34 -0.76 -16.47
N SER A 43 14.43 -1.21 -15.22
CA SER A 43 14.37 -2.63 -14.84
C SER A 43 13.00 -3.23 -15.14
N VAL A 44 11.93 -2.54 -14.77
CA VAL A 44 10.55 -2.97 -15.02
C VAL A 44 10.26 -3.03 -16.53
N MET A 45 10.74 -2.06 -17.31
CA MET A 45 10.52 -2.03 -18.77
C MET A 45 11.23 -3.16 -19.53
N THR A 46 12.16 -3.90 -18.91
CA THR A 46 12.74 -5.11 -19.53
C THR A 46 11.72 -6.25 -19.71
N PHE A 47 10.56 -6.16 -19.03
CA PHE A 47 9.49 -7.16 -19.06
C PHE A 47 8.37 -6.83 -20.07
N ARG A 48 8.56 -5.83 -20.95
CA ARG A 48 7.54 -5.44 -21.95
C ARG A 48 7.06 -6.61 -22.81
N ASP A 49 7.98 -7.48 -23.21
CA ASP A 49 7.69 -8.62 -24.08
C ASP A 49 7.37 -9.91 -23.30
N ASP A 50 7.18 -9.81 -21.98
CA ASP A 50 6.86 -10.97 -21.14
C ASP A 50 5.41 -11.44 -21.42
N PRO A 51 5.20 -12.69 -21.85
CA PRO A 51 3.85 -13.18 -22.16
C PRO A 51 2.91 -13.16 -20.96
N ARG A 52 3.43 -13.17 -19.73
CA ARG A 52 2.63 -13.06 -18.51
C ARG A 52 1.99 -11.68 -18.40
N VAL A 53 2.69 -10.62 -18.80
CA VAL A 53 2.16 -9.24 -18.80
C VAL A 53 0.99 -9.13 -19.80
N ALA A 54 1.12 -9.72 -20.99
CA ALA A 54 0.01 -9.79 -21.94
C ALA A 54 -1.22 -10.52 -21.35
N GLY A 55 -1.01 -11.63 -20.62
CA GLY A 55 -2.06 -12.32 -19.90
C GLY A 55 -2.71 -11.48 -18.79
N MET A 56 -1.90 -10.77 -17.99
CA MET A 56 -2.39 -9.85 -16.95
C MET A 56 -3.29 -8.77 -17.56
N ARG A 57 -2.88 -8.16 -18.69
CA ARG A 57 -3.67 -7.14 -19.40
C ARG A 57 -5.04 -7.67 -19.80
N GLY A 58 -5.08 -8.81 -20.50
CA GLY A 58 -6.33 -9.40 -20.96
C GLY A 58 -7.28 -9.72 -19.81
N LEU A 59 -6.75 -10.18 -18.67
CA LEU A 59 -7.55 -10.45 -17.49
C LEU A 59 -8.09 -9.18 -16.83
N VAL A 60 -7.29 -8.12 -16.73
CA VAL A 60 -7.74 -6.83 -16.18
C VAL A 60 -8.80 -6.20 -17.06
N GLU A 61 -8.56 -6.11 -18.38
CA GLU A 61 -9.52 -5.55 -19.34
C GLU A 61 -10.86 -6.29 -19.30
N ALA A 62 -10.84 -7.62 -19.22
CA ALA A 62 -12.06 -8.43 -19.24
C ALA A 62 -12.83 -8.43 -17.91
N ARG A 63 -12.15 -8.32 -16.76
CA ARG A 63 -12.75 -8.56 -15.44
C ARG A 63 -12.84 -7.34 -14.55
N PHE A 64 -12.07 -6.30 -14.85
CA PHE A 64 -11.98 -5.05 -14.10
C PHE A 64 -11.97 -3.83 -15.05
N PRO A 65 -13.01 -3.68 -15.90
CA PRO A 65 -13.04 -2.64 -16.92
C PRO A 65 -12.94 -1.21 -16.34
N GLU A 66 -13.45 -0.98 -15.12
CA GLU A 66 -13.31 0.28 -14.40
C GLU A 66 -11.85 0.62 -14.08
N TYR A 67 -11.07 -0.33 -13.55
CA TYR A 67 -9.66 -0.10 -13.23
C TYR A 67 -8.79 -0.10 -14.48
N TRP A 68 -9.18 -0.81 -15.53
CA TRP A 68 -8.60 -0.67 -16.86
C TRP A 68 -8.75 0.76 -17.39
N ALA A 69 -9.95 1.33 -17.30
CA ALA A 69 -10.20 2.72 -17.69
C ALA A 69 -9.43 3.72 -16.81
N GLU A 70 -9.33 3.48 -15.50
CA GLU A 70 -8.50 4.29 -14.58
C GLU A 70 -7.01 4.26 -14.99
N LEU A 71 -6.48 3.09 -15.39
CA LEU A 71 -5.10 2.96 -15.90
C LEU A 71 -4.90 3.66 -17.25
N GLN A 72 -5.89 3.62 -18.15
CA GLN A 72 -5.84 4.36 -19.42
C GLN A 72 -5.83 5.87 -19.17
N GLY A 73 -6.68 6.34 -18.26
CA GLY A 73 -6.71 7.72 -17.83
C GLY A 73 -5.38 8.14 -17.19
N LEU A 74 -4.82 7.29 -16.34
CA LEU A 74 -3.51 7.50 -15.70
C LEU A 74 -2.43 7.70 -16.77
N ALA A 75 -2.37 6.86 -17.79
CA ALA A 75 -1.42 6.99 -18.87
C ALA A 75 -1.58 8.31 -19.65
N MET A 76 -2.82 8.70 -19.97
CA MET A 76 -3.11 9.98 -20.61
C MET A 76 -2.71 11.17 -19.72
N GLY A 77 -2.99 11.08 -18.42
CA GLY A 77 -2.63 12.08 -17.43
C GLY A 77 -1.11 12.20 -17.25
N LEU A 78 -0.37 11.10 -17.35
CA LEU A 78 1.09 11.08 -17.30
C LEU A 78 1.76 11.54 -18.60
N ASP A 79 1.04 11.53 -19.72
CA ASP A 79 1.63 11.70 -21.06
C ASP A 79 2.70 10.62 -21.35
N LEU A 80 2.32 9.36 -21.12
CA LEU A 80 3.16 8.18 -21.34
C LEU A 80 2.41 7.09 -22.11
N PRO A 81 3.12 6.17 -22.80
CA PRO A 81 2.49 5.01 -23.41
C PRO A 81 1.72 4.18 -22.38
N PHE A 82 0.50 3.78 -22.73
CA PHE A 82 -0.35 3.00 -21.83
C PHE A 82 0.33 1.68 -21.40
N ASP A 83 1.04 1.02 -22.31
CA ASP A 83 1.69 -0.26 -22.02
C ASP A 83 2.78 -0.14 -20.96
N ASP A 84 3.54 0.95 -20.98
CA ASP A 84 4.57 1.24 -19.99
C ASP A 84 3.94 1.56 -18.62
N VAL A 85 2.84 2.31 -18.60
CA VAL A 85 2.13 2.67 -17.37
C VAL A 85 1.45 1.46 -16.75
N PHE A 86 0.82 0.62 -17.57
CA PHE A 86 0.27 -0.66 -17.13
C PHE A 86 1.37 -1.53 -16.51
N LEU A 87 2.51 -1.68 -17.19
CA LEU A 87 3.63 -2.49 -16.72
C LEU A 87 4.23 -1.93 -15.42
N TRP A 88 4.32 -0.61 -15.27
CA TRP A 88 4.71 0.02 -14.01
C TRP A 88 3.74 -0.27 -12.85
N ASN A 89 2.44 -0.34 -13.15
CA ASN A 89 1.41 -0.78 -12.18
C ASN A 89 1.39 -2.31 -11.98
N CYS A 90 2.26 -3.04 -12.65
CA CYS A 90 2.57 -4.46 -12.42
C CYS A 90 3.98 -4.67 -11.84
N ARG A 91 4.69 -3.60 -11.43
CA ARG A 91 6.13 -3.65 -11.10
C ARG A 91 6.48 -4.74 -10.09
N GLY A 92 5.67 -4.92 -9.06
CA GLY A 92 5.90 -5.94 -8.04
C GLY A 92 5.37 -7.33 -8.39
N ASP A 93 4.67 -7.46 -9.51
CA ASP A 93 4.29 -8.74 -10.10
C ASP A 93 5.40 -9.25 -11.04
N VAL A 94 6.17 -8.37 -11.68
CA VAL A 94 7.24 -8.76 -12.62
C VAL A 94 8.66 -8.67 -12.04
N TRP A 95 8.88 -7.80 -11.05
CA TRP A 95 10.21 -7.51 -10.51
C TRP A 95 10.21 -7.46 -8.98
N ALA A 96 10.83 -8.46 -8.35
CA ALA A 96 10.87 -8.62 -6.90
C ALA A 96 11.61 -7.49 -6.15
N PHE A 97 12.45 -6.72 -6.84
CA PHE A 97 13.23 -5.62 -6.27
C PHE A 97 12.57 -4.25 -6.41
N ALA A 98 11.30 -4.17 -6.82
CA ALA A 98 10.56 -2.90 -6.84
C ALA A 98 10.66 -2.17 -5.47
N PRO A 99 11.01 -0.88 -5.43
CA PRO A 99 11.26 -0.15 -4.18
C PRO A 99 9.94 0.24 -3.53
N ASP A 100 9.47 -0.59 -2.61
CA ASP A 100 8.27 -0.39 -1.80
C ASP A 100 8.54 -1.16 -0.48
N GLY A 101 8.83 -0.47 0.61
CA GLY A 101 9.07 -1.03 1.94
C GLY A 101 7.98 -0.59 2.90
N CYS A 102 7.58 -1.41 3.86
CA CYS A 102 6.51 -1.03 4.77
C CYS A 102 6.63 -1.76 6.11
N THR A 103 6.16 -1.13 7.18
CA THR A 103 5.95 -1.79 8.48
C THR A 103 4.55 -1.51 8.99
N THR A 104 3.80 -2.56 9.33
CA THR A 104 2.44 -2.44 9.88
C THR A 104 2.43 -2.97 11.30
N VAL A 105 1.91 -2.19 12.25
CA VAL A 105 1.62 -2.61 13.63
C VAL A 105 0.12 -2.85 13.74
N GLN A 106 -0.25 -4.05 14.20
CA GLN A 106 -1.62 -4.54 14.23
C GLN A 106 -1.99 -4.80 15.68
N MET A 107 -2.96 -4.07 16.22
CA MET A 107 -3.39 -4.21 17.62
C MET A 107 -4.89 -4.51 17.67
N PRO A 108 -5.29 -5.77 17.92
CA PRO A 108 -6.69 -6.12 18.11
C PRO A 108 -7.18 -5.64 19.47
N GLY A 109 -8.50 -5.56 19.64
CA GLY A 109 -9.13 -5.09 20.87
C GLY A 109 -10.58 -4.66 20.63
N SER A 110 -11.21 -4.07 21.64
CA SER A 110 -12.57 -3.49 21.50
C SER A 110 -12.61 -2.31 20.53
N GLU A 111 -11.50 -1.56 20.45
CA GLU A 111 -11.25 -0.53 19.44
C GLU A 111 -9.92 -0.85 18.77
N PRO A 112 -9.92 -1.69 17.71
CA PRO A 112 -8.68 -2.10 17.06
C PRO A 112 -7.89 -0.90 16.54
N VAL A 113 -6.57 -1.01 16.57
CA VAL A 113 -5.67 -0.01 16.03
C VAL A 113 -4.78 -0.63 14.96
N LEU A 114 -4.71 0.04 13.82
CA LEU A 114 -3.84 -0.30 12.71
C LEU A 114 -2.91 0.87 12.43
N ALA A 115 -1.61 0.66 12.53
CA ALA A 115 -0.64 1.70 12.24
C ALA A 115 0.36 1.24 11.18
N HIS A 116 0.85 2.15 10.36
CA HIS A 116 1.60 1.82 9.16
C HIS A 116 2.65 2.87 8.83
N ASN A 117 3.89 2.44 8.62
CA ASN A 117 4.89 3.19 7.87
C ASN A 117 4.88 2.75 6.42
N GLU A 118 4.73 3.74 5.54
CA GLU A 118 4.89 3.60 4.10
C GLU A 118 6.29 4.08 3.72
N ASP A 119 7.16 3.16 3.30
CA ASP A 119 8.52 3.46 2.83
C ASP A 119 8.59 3.34 1.29
N GLY A 120 9.12 4.37 0.64
CA GLY A 120 9.24 4.39 -0.81
C GLY A 120 10.49 5.11 -1.27
N ASP A 121 10.59 5.32 -2.58
CA ASP A 121 11.68 6.08 -3.20
C ASP A 121 11.79 7.49 -2.57
N PRO A 122 12.92 7.85 -1.95
CA PRO A 122 13.12 9.18 -1.35
C PRO A 122 12.94 10.32 -2.34
N GLY A 123 13.16 10.09 -3.64
CA GLY A 123 12.92 11.06 -4.71
C GLY A 123 11.45 11.46 -4.89
N PHE A 124 10.51 10.68 -4.33
CA PHE A 124 9.09 11.03 -4.29
C PHE A 124 8.66 11.80 -3.04
N ARG A 125 9.56 12.07 -2.09
CA ARG A 125 9.24 12.95 -0.96
C ARG A 125 8.81 14.34 -1.46
N GLY A 126 7.71 14.85 -0.92
CA GLY A 126 7.08 16.10 -1.38
C GLY A 126 6.29 15.98 -2.70
N HIS A 127 6.25 14.78 -3.29
CA HIS A 127 5.51 14.47 -4.51
C HIS A 127 4.45 13.37 -4.31
N CYS A 128 4.23 12.94 -3.07
CA CYS A 128 3.13 12.07 -2.68
C CYS A 128 2.01 12.91 -2.02
N ALA A 129 0.81 12.33 -1.92
CA ALA A 129 -0.33 12.99 -1.28
C ALA A 129 -1.29 11.98 -0.66
N LEU A 130 -2.15 12.47 0.23
CA LEU A 130 -3.46 11.85 0.46
C LEU A 130 -4.43 12.33 -0.60
N ALA A 131 -5.06 11.40 -1.32
CA ALA A 131 -6.10 11.71 -2.28
C ALA A 131 -7.45 11.26 -1.76
N HIS A 132 -8.39 12.20 -1.59
CA HIS A 132 -9.79 11.89 -1.40
C HIS A 132 -10.49 11.79 -2.77
N VAL A 133 -10.93 10.58 -3.11
CA VAL A 133 -11.44 10.23 -4.42
C VAL A 133 -12.93 9.88 -4.33
N ARG A 134 -13.73 10.48 -5.21
CA ARG A 134 -15.17 10.21 -5.35
C ARG A 134 -15.47 9.64 -6.75
N PRO A 135 -15.37 8.32 -6.95
CA PRO A 135 -15.67 7.69 -8.21
C PRO A 135 -17.16 7.69 -8.52
N GLU A 136 -17.51 7.93 -9.78
CA GLU A 136 -18.86 7.65 -10.27
C GLU A 136 -19.11 6.15 -10.29
N GLY A 137 -20.14 5.70 -9.58
CA GLY A 137 -20.52 4.28 -9.52
C GLY A 137 -19.67 3.41 -8.59
N GLY A 138 -18.72 3.99 -7.85
CA GLY A 138 -17.87 3.29 -6.87
C GLY A 138 -18.00 3.82 -5.44
N VAL A 139 -17.19 3.30 -4.54
CA VAL A 139 -17.11 3.76 -3.14
C VAL A 139 -16.10 4.89 -3.02
N ALA A 140 -16.47 6.00 -2.35
CA ALA A 140 -15.52 7.07 -2.07
C ALA A 140 -14.45 6.61 -1.08
N PHE A 141 -13.22 7.11 -1.22
CA PHE A 141 -12.11 6.71 -0.35
C PHE A 141 -11.10 7.84 -0.17
N THR A 142 -10.23 7.70 0.83
CA THR A 142 -9.02 8.49 0.95
C THR A 142 -7.82 7.56 1.11
N SER A 143 -6.83 7.71 0.23
CA SER A 143 -5.65 6.85 0.16
C SER A 143 -4.38 7.67 0.06
N PHE A 144 -3.28 7.18 0.61
CA PHE A 144 -1.96 7.64 0.18
C PHE A 144 -1.73 7.25 -1.28
N ILE A 145 -1.25 8.18 -2.10
CA ILE A 145 -0.97 7.96 -3.52
C ILE A 145 0.48 8.28 -3.87
N TYR A 146 1.06 7.41 -4.69
CA TYR A 146 2.32 7.63 -5.35
C TYR A 146 2.11 8.18 -6.76
N PRO A 147 3.04 9.00 -7.29
CA PRO A 147 3.12 9.29 -8.71
C PRO A 147 3.12 8.01 -9.57
N ALA A 148 2.48 8.10 -10.74
CA ALA A 148 2.37 7.01 -11.72
C ALA A 148 1.69 5.71 -11.28
N SER A 149 1.02 5.68 -10.12
CA SER A 149 0.34 4.48 -9.64
C SER A 149 -1.16 4.73 -9.39
N ILE A 150 -2.00 3.72 -9.64
CA ILE A 150 -3.37 3.71 -9.10
C ILE A 150 -3.34 3.47 -7.57
N PRO A 151 -4.31 3.99 -6.81
CA PRO A 151 -4.43 3.73 -5.37
C PRO A 151 -4.62 2.24 -5.06
N GLY A 152 -4.39 1.83 -3.81
CA GLY A 152 -4.68 0.46 -3.35
C GLY A 152 -3.45 -0.40 -3.01
N HIS A 153 -2.25 0.17 -2.99
CA HIS A 153 -1.03 -0.56 -2.66
C HIS A 153 -0.25 0.05 -1.48
N THR A 154 -0.91 0.89 -0.70
CA THR A 154 -0.35 1.66 0.43
C THR A 154 -1.31 1.53 1.63
N PHE A 155 -1.84 2.64 2.14
CA PHE A 155 -2.91 2.67 3.13
C PHE A 155 -4.09 3.55 2.71
N ALA A 156 -5.29 3.17 3.13
CA ALA A 156 -6.52 3.88 2.82
C ALA A 156 -7.65 3.63 3.82
N ALA A 157 -8.62 4.53 3.81
CA ALA A 157 -9.95 4.33 4.38
C ALA A 157 -11.03 4.61 3.33
N THR A 158 -12.12 3.85 3.36
CA THR A 158 -13.25 3.96 2.43
C THR A 158 -14.52 4.43 3.12
N ASP A 159 -15.48 4.93 2.34
CA ASP A 159 -16.78 5.39 2.85
C ASP A 159 -17.65 4.22 3.35
N ALA A 160 -17.37 3.01 2.87
CA ALA A 160 -17.92 1.76 3.42
C ALA A 160 -17.34 1.42 4.81
N GLY A 161 -16.34 2.17 5.28
CA GLY A 161 -15.68 1.95 6.57
C GLY A 161 -14.61 0.87 6.56
N LEU A 162 -14.17 0.41 5.38
CA LEU A 162 -13.01 -0.48 5.24
C LEU A 162 -11.71 0.33 5.38
N ILE A 163 -10.77 -0.18 6.16
CA ILE A 163 -9.38 0.28 6.23
C ILE A 163 -8.48 -0.79 5.63
N GLN A 164 -7.51 -0.33 4.86
CA GLN A 164 -6.48 -1.18 4.27
C GLN A 164 -5.11 -0.62 4.59
N THR A 165 -4.19 -1.48 4.97
CA THR A 165 -2.74 -1.24 4.85
C THR A 165 -2.11 -2.38 4.07
N VAL A 166 -1.08 -2.08 3.30
CA VAL A 166 -0.43 -3.03 2.39
C VAL A 166 1.05 -3.06 2.70
N ASN A 167 1.60 -4.26 2.86
CA ASN A 167 3.04 -4.45 2.83
C ASN A 167 3.43 -5.16 1.53
N ASN A 168 4.40 -4.58 0.82
CA ASN A 168 5.02 -5.23 -0.33
C ASN A 168 5.61 -6.60 0.06
N ILE A 169 5.35 -7.63 -0.73
CA ILE A 169 6.01 -8.94 -0.63
C ILE A 169 6.86 -9.16 -1.87
N ARG A 170 8.16 -9.41 -1.66
CA ARG A 170 9.12 -9.64 -2.73
C ARG A 170 9.12 -11.10 -3.16
N SER A 171 8.01 -11.56 -3.75
CA SER A 171 7.89 -12.94 -4.24
C SER A 171 8.81 -13.20 -5.44
N ARG A 172 9.31 -14.43 -5.56
CA ARG A 172 10.02 -14.92 -6.74
C ARG A 172 9.11 -15.75 -7.65
N GLY A 173 7.86 -15.98 -7.25
CA GLY A 173 6.84 -16.61 -8.06
C GLY A 173 5.97 -15.56 -8.74
N ILE A 174 5.76 -15.72 -10.05
CA ILE A 174 4.94 -14.82 -10.86
C ILE A 174 3.90 -15.69 -11.56
N GLY A 175 2.63 -15.43 -11.29
CA GLY A 175 1.50 -16.05 -11.97
C GLY A 175 1.02 -15.26 -13.18
N ILE A 176 0.15 -15.89 -13.96
CA ILE A 176 -0.69 -15.20 -14.94
C ILE A 176 -2.02 -14.95 -14.24
N GLY A 177 -2.26 -13.71 -13.82
CA GLY A 177 -3.42 -13.34 -13.01
C GLY A 177 -3.66 -11.84 -13.03
N ILE A 178 -4.51 -11.36 -12.15
CA ILE A 178 -4.75 -9.94 -11.91
C ILE A 178 -3.54 -9.37 -11.13
N PRO A 179 -2.95 -8.24 -11.59
CA PRO A 179 -1.90 -7.54 -10.88
C PRO A 179 -2.30 -7.21 -9.44
N ARG A 180 -1.37 -7.36 -8.51
CA ARG A 180 -1.63 -7.16 -7.07
C ARG A 180 -2.13 -5.75 -6.75
N MET A 181 -1.69 -4.73 -7.50
CA MET A 181 -2.13 -3.34 -7.32
C MET A 181 -3.58 -3.13 -7.78
N VAL A 182 -4.00 -3.80 -8.86
CA VAL A 182 -5.39 -3.78 -9.32
C VAL A 182 -6.31 -4.46 -8.29
N LEU A 183 -5.88 -5.60 -7.72
CA LEU A 183 -6.63 -6.23 -6.62
C LEU A 183 -6.70 -5.34 -5.38
N GLY A 184 -5.60 -4.69 -5.03
CA GLY A 184 -5.56 -3.73 -3.93
C GLY A 184 -6.49 -2.53 -4.14
N ARG A 185 -6.60 -2.03 -5.38
CA ARG A 185 -7.58 -0.98 -5.74
C ARG A 185 -9.01 -1.48 -5.65
N ALA A 186 -9.24 -2.73 -6.08
CA ALA A 186 -10.56 -3.36 -6.11
C ALA A 186 -11.16 -3.59 -4.72
N LEU A 187 -10.31 -3.76 -3.70
CA LEU A 187 -10.75 -3.88 -2.31
C LEU A 187 -11.48 -2.63 -1.81
N PHE A 188 -11.21 -1.46 -2.38
CA PHE A 188 -11.87 -0.23 -1.94
C PHE A 188 -13.37 -0.23 -2.22
N ASP A 189 -13.82 -1.04 -3.18
CA ASP A 189 -15.24 -1.20 -3.52
C ASP A 189 -15.91 -2.36 -2.75
N CYS A 190 -15.17 -3.10 -1.92
CA CYS A 190 -15.74 -4.10 -1.02
C CYS A 190 -16.50 -3.44 0.13
N ARG A 191 -17.69 -3.96 0.46
CA ARG A 191 -18.54 -3.44 1.54
C ARG A 191 -18.32 -4.14 2.88
N THR A 192 -17.72 -5.32 2.86
CA THR A 192 -17.45 -6.13 4.05
C THR A 192 -16.06 -6.76 3.98
N LEU A 193 -15.49 -7.07 5.15
CA LEU A 193 -14.27 -7.89 5.25
C LEU A 193 -14.43 -9.25 4.55
N ASP A 194 -15.62 -9.84 4.56
CA ASP A 194 -15.88 -11.12 3.92
C ASP A 194 -15.92 -11.00 2.38
N ASP A 195 -16.42 -9.87 1.84
CA ASP A 195 -16.33 -9.56 0.40
C ASP A 195 -14.87 -9.41 -0.03
N ALA A 196 -14.07 -8.68 0.75
CA ALA A 196 -12.64 -8.52 0.53
C ALA A 196 -11.89 -9.86 0.54
N VAL A 197 -12.15 -10.70 1.54
CA VAL A 197 -11.58 -12.06 1.61
C VAL A 197 -12.01 -12.91 0.42
N ARG A 198 -13.27 -12.84 0.02
CA ARG A 198 -13.80 -13.58 -1.14
C ARG A 198 -13.12 -13.14 -2.43
N LEU A 199 -12.98 -11.83 -2.66
CA LEU A 199 -12.29 -11.27 -3.81
C LEU A 199 -10.86 -11.82 -3.87
N LEU A 200 -10.10 -11.68 -2.78
CA LEU A 200 -8.70 -12.12 -2.75
C LEU A 200 -8.55 -13.62 -2.90
N LYS A 201 -9.42 -14.45 -2.31
CA LYS A 201 -9.34 -15.92 -2.45
C LYS A 201 -9.70 -16.42 -3.85
N THR A 202 -10.66 -15.78 -4.51
CA THR A 202 -11.22 -16.25 -5.79
C THR A 202 -10.58 -15.63 -7.03
N ALA A 203 -9.88 -14.49 -6.88
CA ALA A 203 -9.10 -13.92 -7.96
C ALA A 203 -7.95 -14.85 -8.38
N GLU A 204 -7.69 -14.91 -9.68
CA GLU A 204 -6.40 -15.40 -10.19
C GLU A 204 -5.38 -14.30 -9.93
N ARG A 205 -4.37 -14.53 -9.09
CA ARG A 205 -3.44 -13.49 -8.63
C ARG A 205 -2.13 -13.57 -9.41
N ALA A 206 -1.57 -12.43 -9.80
CA ALA A 206 -0.28 -12.39 -10.49
C ALA A 206 0.91 -12.37 -9.53
N GLY A 207 0.85 -11.53 -8.50
CA GLY A 207 1.94 -11.30 -7.56
C GLY A 207 1.57 -11.60 -6.11
N ALA A 208 2.26 -10.94 -5.20
CA ALA A 208 2.12 -11.14 -3.77
C ALA A 208 2.00 -9.83 -3.01
N PHE A 209 1.14 -9.83 -1.99
CA PHE A 209 1.07 -8.80 -0.96
C PHE A 209 0.77 -9.44 0.39
N HIS A 210 1.11 -8.70 1.44
CA HIS A 210 0.43 -8.80 2.71
C HIS A 210 -0.50 -7.58 2.82
N MET A 211 -1.71 -7.81 3.31
CA MET A 211 -2.71 -6.79 3.55
C MET A 211 -3.25 -6.95 4.96
N THR A 212 -3.36 -5.84 5.69
CA THR A 212 -4.18 -5.81 6.90
C THR A 212 -5.47 -5.07 6.62
N LEU A 213 -6.58 -5.74 6.91
CA LEU A 213 -7.91 -5.18 6.75
C LEU A 213 -8.58 -5.06 8.12
N GLY A 214 -9.22 -3.92 8.34
CA GLY A 214 -10.13 -3.70 9.46
C GLY A 214 -11.36 -2.95 8.95
N GLN A 215 -12.47 -3.00 9.69
CA GLN A 215 -13.69 -2.34 9.27
C GLN A 215 -14.48 -1.78 10.44
N LYS A 216 -15.01 -0.57 10.26
CA LYS A 216 -15.94 0.05 11.22
C LYS A 216 -17.10 -0.89 11.55
N GLY A 217 -17.30 -1.14 12.84
CA GLY A 217 -18.37 -2.02 13.33
C GLY A 217 -18.10 -3.52 13.21
N ASP A 218 -16.95 -3.94 12.68
CA ASP A 218 -16.50 -5.34 12.69
C ASP A 218 -15.30 -5.47 13.65
N PRO A 219 -15.35 -6.35 14.66
CA PRO A 219 -14.26 -6.47 15.64
C PRO A 219 -12.99 -7.14 15.06
N ARG A 220 -13.07 -7.74 13.86
CA ARG A 220 -11.95 -8.46 13.26
C ARG A 220 -10.92 -7.49 12.70
N LEU A 221 -9.65 -7.77 13.01
CA LEU A 221 -8.52 -7.40 12.15
C LEU A 221 -8.07 -8.65 11.40
N LEU A 222 -7.96 -8.55 10.08
CA LEU A 222 -7.52 -9.64 9.23
C LEU A 222 -6.12 -9.35 8.68
N SER A 223 -5.18 -10.25 8.92
CA SER A 223 -3.94 -10.34 8.13
C SER A 223 -4.18 -11.29 6.97
N ILE A 224 -3.92 -10.82 5.76
CA ILE A 224 -4.08 -11.57 4.53
C ILE A 224 -2.75 -11.57 3.79
N GLU A 225 -2.14 -12.74 3.69
CA GLU A 225 -1.00 -12.97 2.81
C GLU A 225 -1.48 -13.67 1.55
N PHE A 226 -1.07 -13.20 0.39
CA PHE A 226 -1.28 -13.94 -0.84
C PHE A 226 -0.06 -13.93 -1.74
N THR A 227 0.02 -14.97 -2.57
CA THR A 227 0.89 -15.10 -3.72
C THR A 227 0.03 -15.41 -4.94
N HIS A 228 0.67 -15.61 -6.08
CA HIS A 228 0.00 -16.15 -7.26
C HIS A 228 -0.69 -17.50 -7.03
N ALA A 229 -0.16 -18.33 -6.12
CA ALA A 229 -0.63 -19.69 -5.87
C ALA A 229 -1.53 -19.78 -4.63
N SER A 230 -1.18 -19.06 -3.57
CA SER A 230 -1.73 -19.27 -2.24
C SER A 230 -2.41 -18.00 -1.71
N CYS A 231 -3.43 -18.15 -0.87
CA CYS A 231 -4.05 -17.03 -0.15
C CYS A 231 -4.39 -17.50 1.27
N SER A 232 -3.73 -16.89 2.26
CA SER A 232 -3.83 -17.19 3.67
C SER A 232 -4.48 -16.03 4.38
N VAL A 233 -5.53 -16.31 5.16
CA VAL A 233 -6.27 -15.31 5.93
C VAL A 233 -6.20 -15.72 7.39
N SER A 234 -5.71 -14.82 8.23
CA SER A 234 -5.61 -14.99 9.67
C SER A 234 -6.31 -13.84 10.38
N THR A 235 -7.08 -14.16 11.42
CA THR A 235 -7.59 -13.12 12.33
C THR A 235 -6.49 -12.78 13.32
N ILE A 236 -6.28 -11.49 13.58
CA ILE A 236 -5.28 -11.02 14.55
C ILE A 236 -5.86 -11.09 15.94
N GLU A 237 -5.35 -11.99 16.77
CA GLU A 237 -5.83 -12.21 18.14
C GLU A 237 -4.93 -11.55 19.20
N ARG A 238 -3.70 -11.20 18.83
CA ARG A 238 -2.73 -10.52 19.70
C ARG A 238 -1.96 -9.46 18.92
N PRO A 239 -1.43 -8.42 19.58
CA PRO A 239 -0.58 -7.44 18.93
C PRO A 239 0.57 -8.11 18.17
N GLN A 240 0.78 -7.70 16.92
CA GLN A 240 1.89 -8.20 16.09
C GLN A 240 2.33 -7.16 15.05
N CYS A 241 3.52 -7.35 14.51
CA CYS A 241 4.04 -6.55 13.40
C CYS A 241 4.04 -7.36 12.10
N HIS A 242 3.99 -6.66 10.97
CA HIS A 242 4.28 -7.24 9.67
C HIS A 242 5.18 -6.31 8.86
N ALA A 243 6.32 -6.83 8.39
CA ALA A 243 7.24 -6.16 7.48
C ALA A 243 6.96 -6.58 6.02
N ASN A 244 7.97 -6.91 5.21
CA ASN A 244 7.85 -7.14 3.75
C ASN A 244 8.15 -8.59 3.32
N HIS A 245 7.82 -9.57 4.15
CA HIS A 245 7.95 -10.98 3.80
C HIS A 245 6.79 -11.79 4.40
N LEU A 246 6.47 -12.93 3.78
CA LEU A 246 5.42 -13.85 4.23
C LEU A 246 5.86 -14.51 5.53
N ILE A 247 4.99 -14.48 6.54
CA ILE A 247 5.19 -15.04 7.87
C ILE A 247 4.10 -16.06 8.27
N HIS A 248 2.98 -16.15 7.53
CA HIS A 248 1.97 -17.16 7.82
C HIS A 248 2.55 -18.57 7.63
N GLU A 249 2.23 -19.49 8.55
CA GLU A 249 2.78 -20.85 8.54
C GLU A 249 2.54 -21.59 7.22
N VAL A 250 1.34 -21.44 6.66
CA VAL A 250 0.96 -22.06 5.38
C VAL A 250 1.76 -21.52 4.18
N MET A 251 2.40 -20.36 4.33
CA MET A 251 3.21 -19.70 3.30
C MET A 251 4.71 -20.01 3.41
N ARG A 252 5.15 -20.78 4.41
CA ARG A 252 6.57 -21.06 4.68
C ARG A 252 7.35 -21.60 3.47
N GLY A 253 6.68 -22.31 2.56
CA GLY A 253 7.28 -22.88 1.34
C GLY A 253 7.35 -21.93 0.14
N GLU A 254 6.72 -20.76 0.20
CA GLU A 254 6.67 -19.82 -0.91
C GLU A 254 8.05 -19.16 -1.15
N LYS A 255 8.43 -19.05 -2.43
CA LYS A 255 9.73 -18.46 -2.80
C LYS A 255 9.64 -16.95 -2.75
N GLN A 256 10.48 -16.34 -1.93
CA GLN A 256 10.54 -14.88 -1.74
C GLN A 256 11.96 -14.41 -1.45
N ILE A 257 12.18 -13.11 -1.55
CA ILE A 257 13.39 -12.42 -1.11
C ILE A 257 13.07 -11.73 0.20
N ILE A 258 13.82 -12.05 1.26
CA ILE A 258 13.72 -11.38 2.55
C ILE A 258 14.95 -10.47 2.68
N THR A 259 14.78 -9.16 2.51
CA THR A 259 15.89 -8.20 2.66
C THR A 259 16.38 -8.15 4.10
N GLY A 260 17.61 -7.67 4.30
CA GLY A 260 18.13 -7.42 5.65
C GLY A 260 17.19 -6.51 6.44
N SER A 261 16.74 -5.40 5.81
CA SER A 261 15.81 -4.45 6.42
C SER A 261 14.51 -5.11 6.84
N SER A 262 13.86 -5.86 5.95
CA SER A 262 12.59 -6.49 6.31
C SER A 262 12.71 -7.47 7.47
N ARG A 263 13.81 -8.23 7.55
CA ARG A 263 14.06 -9.15 8.67
C ARG A 263 14.29 -8.39 9.97
N ALA A 264 15.14 -7.37 9.94
CA ALA A 264 15.49 -6.57 11.12
C ALA A 264 14.26 -5.85 11.70
N ARG A 265 13.44 -5.22 10.84
CA ARG A 265 12.21 -4.53 11.25
C ARG A 265 11.17 -5.47 11.85
N GLN A 266 10.97 -6.65 11.25
CA GLN A 266 10.08 -7.68 11.80
C GLN A 266 10.54 -8.10 13.21
N GLN A 267 11.82 -8.46 13.36
CA GLN A 267 12.39 -8.88 14.64
C GLN A 267 12.32 -7.78 15.70
N ARG A 268 12.59 -6.52 15.32
CA ARG A 268 12.52 -5.37 16.24
C ARG A 268 11.09 -5.10 16.70
N GLY A 269 10.14 -5.08 15.77
CA GLY A 269 8.73 -4.89 16.07
C GLY A 269 8.18 -5.99 16.97
N ASP A 270 8.50 -7.25 16.68
CA ASP A 270 8.09 -8.40 17.49
C ASP A 270 8.70 -8.35 18.90
N ALA A 271 9.96 -7.95 19.04
CA ALA A 271 10.59 -7.78 20.35
C ALA A 271 9.93 -6.66 21.18
N MET A 272 9.68 -5.49 20.58
CA MET A 272 9.03 -4.37 21.27
C MET A 272 7.61 -4.71 21.72
N LEU A 273 6.88 -5.49 20.92
CA LEU A 273 5.55 -6.00 21.29
C LEU A 273 5.61 -7.08 22.38
N GLY A 274 6.65 -7.92 22.39
CA GLY A 274 6.87 -8.95 23.40
C GLY A 274 7.28 -8.40 24.77
N ASP A 275 8.04 -7.29 24.80
CA ASP A 275 8.52 -6.65 26.03
C ASP A 275 7.44 -5.81 26.74
N ALA A 276 6.33 -5.50 26.06
CA ALA A 276 5.23 -4.73 26.60
C ALA A 276 4.45 -5.53 27.67
N THR A 277 4.89 -5.44 28.93
CA THR A 277 4.22 -6.06 30.07
C THR A 277 3.11 -5.16 30.61
N GLY A 278 1.85 -5.57 30.46
CA GLY A 278 0.69 -4.99 31.15
C GLY A 278 -0.02 -3.80 30.48
N THR A 279 0.64 -3.08 29.56
CA THR A 279 0.04 -2.00 28.76
C THR A 279 0.36 -2.21 27.29
N SER A 280 -0.64 -2.05 26.41
CA SER A 280 -0.41 -2.06 24.96
C SER A 280 0.54 -0.91 24.61
N PRO A 281 1.64 -1.15 23.89
CA PRO A 281 2.58 -0.09 23.52
C PRO A 281 1.90 0.90 22.56
N ASP A 282 2.36 2.15 22.55
CA ASP A 282 1.96 3.09 21.52
C ASP A 282 2.51 2.59 20.17
N PRO A 283 1.67 2.42 19.14
CA PRO A 283 2.16 1.97 17.82
C PRO A 283 3.19 2.93 17.23
N LEU A 284 3.15 4.23 17.56
CA LEU A 284 4.12 5.21 17.08
C LEU A 284 5.49 4.98 17.69
N ASP A 285 5.60 4.53 18.94
CA ASP A 285 6.89 4.19 19.54
C ASP A 285 7.60 3.08 18.76
N ILE A 286 6.82 2.12 18.23
CA ILE A 286 7.35 1.03 17.38
C ILE A 286 7.68 1.55 15.99
N LEU A 287 6.74 2.25 15.34
CA LEU A 287 6.93 2.74 13.97
C LEU A 287 8.00 3.82 13.85
N TRP A 288 8.30 4.54 14.92
CA TRP A 288 9.36 5.55 14.95
C TRP A 288 10.67 5.03 15.55
N ASP A 289 10.77 3.72 15.82
CA ASP A 289 11.99 3.13 16.36
C ASP A 289 13.15 3.19 15.35
N MET A 290 14.25 3.77 15.81
CA MET A 290 15.52 3.88 15.08
C MET A 290 16.66 3.09 15.73
N ALA A 291 16.36 2.20 16.69
CA ALA A 291 17.37 1.60 17.54
C ALA A 291 18.29 0.60 16.82
N VAL A 292 17.78 -0.05 15.77
CA VAL A 292 18.54 -1.04 14.99
C VAL A 292 19.22 -0.36 13.80
N SER A 293 20.44 0.14 13.97
CA SER A 293 21.24 0.67 12.86
C SER A 293 22.03 -0.46 12.16
N PRO A 294 22.14 -0.47 10.81
CA PRO A 294 21.63 0.51 9.86
C PRO A 294 20.23 0.16 9.31
N LEU A 295 19.42 -0.64 10.01
CA LEU A 295 18.15 -1.18 9.50
C LEU A 295 16.97 -0.88 10.45
N PRO A 296 16.68 0.41 10.73
CA PRO A 296 15.64 0.83 11.67
C PRO A 296 14.23 0.55 11.13
N ILE A 297 13.22 0.59 11.99
CA ILE A 297 11.81 0.58 11.56
C ILE A 297 11.46 1.88 10.86
N TYR A 298 11.85 3.01 11.44
CA TYR A 298 11.70 4.32 10.80
C TYR A 298 12.91 4.63 9.93
N ARG A 299 12.69 4.74 8.63
CA ARG A 299 13.76 4.82 7.63
C ARG A 299 13.88 6.23 7.10
N ALA A 300 14.88 6.97 7.56
CA ALA A 300 15.12 8.35 7.11
C ALA A 300 16.57 8.62 6.67
N GLN A 301 17.40 7.58 6.68
CA GLN A 301 18.83 7.69 6.42
C GLN A 301 19.10 7.70 4.90
N PRO A 302 19.96 8.63 4.40
CA PRO A 302 20.24 8.76 2.97
C PRO A 302 20.91 7.54 2.34
N ASP A 303 21.62 6.75 3.15
CA ASP A 303 22.34 5.54 2.78
C ASP A 303 21.56 4.26 3.13
N ASP A 304 20.23 4.34 3.22
CA ASP A 304 19.37 3.17 3.40
C ASP A 304 19.71 2.10 2.33
N PRO A 305 20.03 0.85 2.74
CA PRO A 305 20.58 -0.16 1.83
C PRO A 305 19.58 -0.70 0.82
N ASP A 306 18.27 -0.52 1.08
CA ASP A 306 17.21 -0.86 0.13
C ASP A 306 16.78 0.38 -0.69
N HIS A 307 17.42 1.55 -0.47
CA HIS A 307 17.12 2.84 -1.11
C HIS A 307 15.68 3.32 -0.92
N GLU A 308 15.06 3.05 0.24
CA GLU A 308 13.71 3.53 0.55
C GLU A 308 13.72 4.33 1.87
N ASN A 309 12.84 5.31 1.99
CA ASN A 309 12.61 6.08 3.22
C ASN A 309 11.13 6.11 3.56
N THR A 310 10.80 6.16 4.85
CA THR A 310 9.44 6.33 5.38
C THR A 310 8.87 7.68 4.93
N LEU A 311 7.95 7.65 3.97
CA LEU A 311 7.34 8.84 3.38
C LEU A 311 6.12 9.33 4.18
N ALA A 312 5.44 8.43 4.88
CA ALA A 312 4.36 8.77 5.80
C ALA A 312 4.18 7.68 6.86
N THR A 313 3.68 8.10 8.02
CA THR A 313 3.13 7.20 9.06
C THR A 313 1.63 7.44 9.16
N ALA A 314 0.82 6.38 9.20
CA ALA A 314 -0.61 6.46 9.44
C ALA A 314 -1.00 5.66 10.70
N VAL A 315 -1.98 6.15 11.45
CA VAL A 315 -2.58 5.45 12.59
C VAL A 315 -4.09 5.52 12.46
N PHE A 316 -4.75 4.37 12.39
CA PHE A 316 -6.19 4.20 12.34
C PHE A 316 -6.69 3.61 13.65
N ARG A 317 -7.68 4.26 14.25
CA ARG A 317 -8.45 3.76 15.40
C ARG A 317 -9.85 3.41 14.93
N ILE A 318 -10.17 2.12 15.00
CA ILE A 318 -11.42 1.57 14.47
C ILE A 318 -12.43 1.54 15.62
N ARG A 319 -13.44 2.41 15.55
CA ARG A 319 -14.54 2.47 16.51
C ARG A 319 -15.76 1.71 15.97
N THR A 320 -16.73 1.45 16.84
CA THR A 320 -17.99 0.83 16.43
C THR A 320 -18.76 1.69 15.42
N ASP A 321 -18.71 3.02 15.57
CA ASP A 321 -19.51 4.00 14.84
C ASP A 321 -18.69 4.90 13.89
N GLY A 322 -17.36 4.79 13.88
CA GLY A 322 -16.49 5.62 13.07
C GLY A 322 -15.07 5.07 12.93
N ILE A 323 -14.26 5.81 12.18
CA ILE A 323 -12.81 5.61 12.10
C ILE A 323 -12.18 6.97 12.34
N ASP A 324 -11.31 7.04 13.35
CA ASP A 324 -10.44 8.20 13.53
C ASP A 324 -9.05 7.83 13.06
N TRP A 325 -8.42 8.71 12.31
CA TRP A 325 -7.09 8.41 11.81
C TRP A 325 -6.25 9.64 11.59
N GLN A 326 -4.95 9.45 11.75
CA GLN A 326 -3.94 10.49 11.71
C GLN A 326 -2.85 10.07 10.73
N VAL A 327 -2.35 11.04 9.98
CA VAL A 327 -1.23 10.84 9.05
C VAL A 327 -0.14 11.86 9.36
N TYR A 328 1.09 11.37 9.46
CA TYR A 328 2.28 12.11 9.85
C TYR A 328 3.26 12.13 8.68
N ASP A 329 3.83 13.30 8.39
CA ASP A 329 4.90 13.44 7.39
C ASP A 329 6.23 12.92 7.93
N ARG A 330 6.46 13.08 9.25
CA ARG A 330 7.71 12.74 9.93
C ARG A 330 7.49 12.26 11.35
N ALA A 331 8.43 11.44 11.85
CA ALA A 331 8.47 11.01 13.23
C ALA A 331 8.62 12.20 14.21
N GLY A 332 7.87 12.15 15.31
CA GLY A 332 7.93 13.15 16.38
C GLY A 332 7.23 14.47 16.09
N GLU A 333 6.67 14.67 14.90
CA GLU A 333 5.87 15.83 14.56
C GLU A 333 4.39 15.63 14.92
N LEU A 334 3.62 16.73 14.98
CA LEU A 334 2.17 16.64 15.07
C LEU A 334 1.58 16.02 13.79
N PRO A 335 0.39 15.39 13.86
CA PRO A 335 -0.27 14.87 12.67
C PRO A 335 -0.40 15.97 11.61
N ARG A 336 0.05 15.67 10.38
CA ARG A 336 -0.17 16.55 9.23
C ARG A 336 -1.65 16.58 8.85
N PHE A 337 -2.32 15.44 8.97
CA PHE A 337 -3.76 15.31 8.76
C PHE A 337 -4.39 14.56 9.93
N THR A 338 -5.52 15.07 10.41
CA THR A 338 -6.40 14.38 11.38
C THR A 338 -7.79 14.28 10.79
N MET A 339 -8.29 13.06 10.73
CA MET A 339 -9.61 12.71 10.23
C MET A 339 -10.42 12.13 11.39
N ASP A 340 -11.55 12.74 11.69
CA ASP A 340 -12.39 12.34 12.82
C ASP A 340 -13.74 11.80 12.33
N GLY A 341 -13.88 10.49 12.32
CA GLY A 341 -15.08 9.80 11.84
C GLY A 341 -15.34 9.94 10.34
N GLY A 342 -14.36 10.40 9.55
CA GLY A 342 -14.53 10.72 8.13
C GLY A 342 -13.29 10.49 7.27
N LEU A 343 -13.41 10.86 5.99
CA LEU A 343 -12.36 10.67 4.98
C LEU A 343 -11.56 11.93 4.66
N ARG A 344 -11.92 13.07 5.27
CA ARG A 344 -11.30 14.37 4.99
C ARG A 344 -10.68 14.95 6.25
N PRO A 345 -9.53 15.63 6.15
CA PRO A 345 -8.92 16.34 7.27
C PRO A 345 -9.89 17.40 7.83
N ARG A 346 -9.79 17.66 9.13
CA ARG A 346 -10.44 18.79 9.79
C ARG A 346 -9.88 20.14 9.38
#